data_AF-A0A412LVR2-F1
#
_entry.id   AF-A0A412LVR2-F1
#
_cell.length_a   1.000
_cell.length_b   1.000
_cell.length_c   1.000
_cell.angle_alpha   90.00
_cell.angle_beta   90.00
_cell.angle_gamma   90.00
#
_symmetry.space_group_name_H-M   'P 1'
#
loop_
_entity.id
_entity.type
_entity.pdbx_description
1 polymer ?
#
loop_
_entity_poly.entity_id
_entity_poly.type
_entity_poly.pdbx_seq_one_letter_code
_entity_poly.pdbx_strand_id
1 'polypeptide(L)'
;MGLGVAFAQEITSLQYFKVKKEISGRMRLIVPDSPELVGPCGACVEKVDYRTIREKVRSVLKAYCQENNWFPTEDWLEKYAPLYMIYFDKDMKIISYDISVSSETFSQMTENQLKEMGTYLVENLDLGSYYRMDSCNSATSSWAACVVGLKLLSE
;
A
#
# COMPACT_ATOMS: atom_id res chain seq x y z
N MET A 1 5.22 -5.45 -29.37
CA MET A 1 5.29 -4.12 -28.74
C MET A 1 4.24 -4.10 -27.65
N GLY A 2 4.68 -4.05 -26.40
CA GLY A 2 3.91 -4.54 -25.25
C GLY A 2 2.92 -3.52 -24.68
N LEU A 3 1.80 -4.05 -24.18
CA LEU A 3 0.75 -3.34 -23.42
C LEU A 3 1.29 -2.42 -22.30
N GLY A 4 2.51 -2.66 -21.79
CA GLY A 4 3.14 -1.81 -20.76
C GLY A 4 3.53 -0.40 -21.24
N VAL A 5 3.90 -0.23 -22.51
CA VAL A 5 4.32 1.10 -23.02
C VAL A 5 3.13 2.05 -23.18
N ALA A 6 1.95 1.52 -23.55
CA ALA A 6 0.72 2.30 -23.62
C ALA A 6 0.23 2.74 -22.23
N PHE A 7 0.45 1.91 -21.21
CA PHE A 7 0.03 2.18 -19.83
C PHE A 7 0.78 3.36 -19.18
N ALA A 8 2.09 3.47 -19.42
CA ALA A 8 2.90 4.55 -18.88
C ALA A 8 2.64 5.91 -19.56
N GLN A 9 2.21 5.93 -20.83
CA GLN A 9 1.93 7.17 -21.57
C GLN A 9 0.61 7.84 -21.16
N GLU A 10 -0.43 7.06 -20.80
CA GLU A 10 -1.72 7.62 -20.32
C GLU A 10 -1.65 8.24 -18.91
N ILE A 11 -0.64 7.87 -18.10
CA ILE A 11 -0.53 8.19 -16.67
C ILE A 11 0.47 9.33 -16.44
N THR A 12 0.65 10.21 -17.42
CA THR A 12 1.55 11.36 -17.32
C THR A 12 0.93 12.57 -16.61
N SER A 13 -0.31 12.47 -16.10
CA SER A 13 -1.04 13.58 -15.46
C SER A 13 -1.75 13.22 -14.15
N LEU A 14 -1.14 12.36 -13.33
CA LEU A 14 -1.64 12.08 -11.97
C LEU A 14 -1.58 13.32 -11.07
N GLN A 15 -2.67 13.61 -10.35
CA GLN A 15 -2.79 14.78 -9.47
C GLN A 15 -2.37 14.48 -8.02
N TYR A 16 -2.63 13.27 -7.55
CA TYR A 16 -2.44 12.84 -6.17
C TYR A 16 -1.22 11.95 -5.98
N PHE A 17 -0.64 11.42 -7.06
CA PHE A 17 0.54 10.57 -7.00
C PHE A 17 1.62 10.95 -8.02
N LYS A 18 2.86 10.56 -7.71
CA LYS A 18 3.94 10.47 -8.69
C LYS A 18 4.22 9.00 -9.01
N VAL A 19 4.55 8.71 -10.26
CA VAL A 19 4.98 7.36 -10.67
C VAL A 19 6.46 7.19 -10.31
N LYS A 20 6.78 6.24 -9.44
CA LYS A 20 8.17 5.93 -9.04
C LYS A 20 8.83 4.94 -9.98
N LYS A 21 8.13 3.86 -10.34
CA LYS A 21 8.64 2.80 -11.21
C LYS A 21 7.52 1.88 -11.70
N GLU A 22 7.68 1.31 -12.89
CA GLU A 22 6.92 0.14 -13.35
C GLU A 22 7.73 -1.14 -13.09
N ILE A 23 7.12 -2.12 -12.42
CA ILE A 23 7.72 -3.43 -12.15
C ILE A 23 6.67 -4.50 -12.46
N SER A 24 6.98 -5.39 -13.41
CA SER A 24 6.17 -6.58 -13.71
C SER A 24 4.68 -6.28 -13.96
N GLY A 25 4.37 -5.25 -14.75
CA GLY A 25 2.99 -4.86 -15.09
C GLY A 25 2.24 -4.18 -13.94
N ARG A 26 2.94 -3.77 -12.88
CA ARG A 26 2.42 -2.94 -11.79
C ARG A 26 3.15 -1.61 -11.75
N MET A 27 2.41 -0.55 -11.47
CA MET A 27 2.97 0.77 -11.24
C MET A 27 3.02 1.07 -9.77
N ARG A 28 4.16 1.61 -9.35
CA ARG A 28 4.36 2.10 -7.99
C ARG A 28 4.11 3.60 -7.95
N LEU A 29 3.08 3.99 -7.21
CA LEU A 29 2.64 5.35 -6.97
C LEU A 29 3.12 5.81 -5.61
N ILE A 30 3.66 7.03 -5.53
CA ILE A 30 4.09 7.66 -4.28
C ILE A 30 3.24 8.88 -3.99
N VAL A 31 2.89 9.09 -2.73
CA VAL A 31 2.22 10.31 -2.29
C VAL A 31 3.24 11.46 -2.30
N PRO A 32 3.02 12.55 -3.07
CA PRO A 32 4.03 13.59 -3.31
C PRO A 32 4.58 14.28 -2.06
N ASP A 33 3.75 14.42 -1.02
CA ASP A 33 4.09 15.11 0.23
C ASP A 33 4.58 14.14 1.32
N SER A 34 4.90 12.90 0.96
CA SER A 34 5.49 11.95 1.91
C SER A 34 6.86 12.42 2.39
N PRO A 35 7.17 12.33 3.69
CA PRO A 35 8.50 12.61 4.20
C PRO A 35 9.57 11.75 3.50
N GLU A 36 10.74 12.33 3.28
CA GLU A 36 11.89 11.59 2.78
C GLU A 36 12.36 10.58 3.83
N LEU A 37 12.62 9.34 3.40
CA LEU A 37 13.11 8.29 4.27
C LEU A 37 14.62 8.44 4.47
N VAL A 38 15.02 9.04 5.58
CA VAL A 38 16.42 9.34 5.90
C VAL A 38 17.01 8.29 6.85
N GLY A 39 18.21 7.81 6.50
CA GLY A 39 18.95 6.83 7.29
C GLY A 39 18.72 5.39 6.83
N PRO A 40 19.35 4.42 7.53
CA PRO A 40 19.31 3.02 7.13
C PRO A 40 17.93 2.39 7.31
N CYS A 41 17.55 1.59 6.31
CA CYS A 41 16.35 0.75 6.34
C CYS A 41 16.57 -0.48 7.23
N GLY A 42 15.64 -0.71 8.14
CA GLY A 42 15.49 -1.94 8.90
C GLY A 42 14.57 -2.94 8.21
N ALA A 43 14.61 -4.17 8.69
CA ALA A 43 13.64 -5.18 8.29
C ALA A 43 12.41 -5.06 9.18
N CYS A 44 11.23 -5.24 8.60
CA CYS A 44 9.96 -5.29 9.32
C CYS A 44 9.52 -6.74 9.45
N VAL A 45 9.17 -7.17 10.66
CA VAL A 45 8.67 -8.52 10.94
C VAL A 45 7.31 -8.46 11.60
N GLU A 46 6.49 -9.46 11.31
CA GLU A 46 5.14 -9.58 11.85
C GLU A 46 5.20 -10.02 13.32
N LYS A 47 4.35 -9.42 14.17
CA LYS A 47 4.13 -9.82 15.57
C LYS A 47 3.01 -10.85 15.71
N VAL A 48 2.18 -10.97 14.68
CA VAL A 48 1.02 -11.87 14.60
C VAL A 48 1.03 -12.58 13.26
N ASP A 49 0.24 -13.64 13.11
CA ASP A 49 0.09 -14.32 11.84
C ASP A 49 -0.47 -13.39 10.74
N TYR A 50 0.10 -13.50 9.53
CA TYR A 50 -0.28 -12.70 8.38
C TYR A 50 -1.79 -12.74 8.06
N ARG A 51 -2.49 -13.86 8.31
CA ARG A 51 -3.93 -13.96 8.12
C ARG A 51 -4.69 -12.94 8.97
N THR A 52 -4.22 -12.70 10.20
CA THR A 52 -4.81 -11.72 11.11
C THR A 52 -4.68 -10.31 10.53
N ILE A 53 -3.50 -9.98 10.00
CA ILE A 53 -3.25 -8.68 9.35
C ILE A 53 -4.15 -8.54 8.13
N ARG A 54 -4.22 -9.57 7.27
CA ARG A 54 -5.07 -9.58 6.08
C ARG A 54 -6.54 -9.37 6.41
N GLU A 55 -7.06 -10.03 7.44
CA GLU A 55 -8.45 -9.87 7.89
C GLU A 55 -8.74 -8.44 8.40
N LYS A 56 -7.79 -7.82 9.10
CA LYS A 56 -7.91 -6.43 9.54
C LYS A 56 -7.89 -5.44 8.37
N VAL A 57 -6.96 -5.61 7.43
CA VAL A 57 -6.93 -4.83 6.19
C VAL A 57 -8.24 -4.97 5.43
N ARG A 58 -8.75 -6.20 5.30
CA ARG A 58 -10.05 -6.46 4.64
C ARG A 58 -11.18 -5.71 5.34
N SER A 59 -11.23 -5.76 6.67
CA SER A 59 -12.26 -5.07 7.45
C SER A 59 -12.23 -3.55 7.23
N VAL A 60 -11.04 -2.95 7.27
CA VAL A 60 -10.87 -1.49 7.10
C VAL A 60 -11.25 -1.06 5.68
N LEU A 61 -10.80 -1.78 4.66
CA LEU A 61 -11.15 -1.46 3.27
C LEU A 61 -12.65 -1.67 2.99
N LYS A 62 -13.28 -2.69 3.58
CA LYS A 62 -14.74 -2.88 3.48
C LYS A 62 -15.50 -1.72 4.13
N ALA A 63 -15.07 -1.27 5.30
CA ALA A 63 -15.69 -0.13 5.99
C ALA A 63 -15.62 1.14 5.13
N TYR A 64 -14.44 1.47 4.58
CA TYR A 64 -14.27 2.58 3.64
C TYR A 64 -15.26 2.51 2.47
N CYS A 65 -15.37 1.34 1.85
CA CYS A 65 -16.27 1.13 0.71
C CYS A 65 -17.73 1.39 1.10
N GLN A 66 -18.18 0.83 2.23
CA GLN A 66 -19.53 1.01 2.75
C GLN A 66 -19.84 2.48 3.09
N GLU A 67 -18.93 3.18 3.75
CA GLU A 67 -19.09 4.60 4.14
C GLU A 67 -19.22 5.52 2.93
N ASN A 68 -18.56 5.17 1.81
CA ASN A 68 -18.53 5.98 0.59
C ASN A 68 -19.56 5.53 -0.47
N ASN A 69 -20.54 4.69 -0.09
CA ASN A 69 -21.53 4.09 -1.01
C ASN A 69 -20.90 3.42 -2.24
N TRP A 70 -19.68 2.95 -2.06
CA TRP A 70 -18.94 2.26 -3.08
C TRP A 70 -19.04 0.78 -2.74
N PHE A 71 -19.78 0.01 -3.52
CA PHE A 71 -20.03 -1.40 -3.25
C PHE A 71 -19.23 -2.29 -4.21
N PRO A 72 -17.88 -2.34 -4.12
CA PRO A 72 -17.20 -3.47 -4.71
C PRO A 72 -17.67 -4.73 -3.98
N THR A 73 -18.06 -5.76 -4.73
CA THR A 73 -18.30 -7.07 -4.14
C THR A 73 -17.04 -7.54 -3.41
N GLU A 74 -17.16 -8.47 -2.46
CA GLU A 74 -15.97 -9.02 -1.78
C GLU A 74 -14.94 -9.54 -2.79
N ASP A 75 -15.42 -10.22 -3.84
CA ASP A 75 -14.61 -10.70 -4.95
C ASP A 75 -13.88 -9.57 -5.70
N TRP A 76 -14.54 -8.42 -5.85
CA TRP A 76 -13.92 -7.25 -6.47
C TRP A 76 -12.77 -6.74 -5.61
N LEU A 77 -12.96 -6.62 -4.28
CA LEU A 77 -11.90 -6.17 -3.37
C LEU A 77 -10.71 -7.12 -3.40
N GLU A 78 -10.94 -8.43 -3.43
CA GLU A 78 -9.82 -9.38 -3.50
C GLU A 78 -9.10 -9.35 -4.86
N LYS A 79 -9.83 -9.10 -5.94
CA LYS A 79 -9.27 -9.07 -7.29
C LYS A 79 -8.47 -7.79 -7.56
N TYR A 80 -9.00 -6.65 -7.13
CA TYR A 80 -8.55 -5.31 -7.49
C TYR A 80 -7.92 -4.52 -6.34
N ALA A 81 -7.90 -5.03 -5.10
CA ALA A 81 -7.26 -4.27 -4.03
C ALA A 81 -5.78 -3.99 -4.37
N PRO A 82 -5.34 -2.74 -4.22
CA PRO A 82 -3.94 -2.40 -4.36
C PRO A 82 -3.09 -3.07 -3.27
N LEU A 83 -1.79 -3.16 -3.55
CA LEU A 83 -0.78 -3.48 -2.55
C LEU A 83 -0.22 -2.18 -2.00
N TYR A 84 -0.11 -2.08 -0.68
CA TYR A 84 0.45 -0.92 -0.01
C TYR A 84 1.83 -1.26 0.52
N MET A 85 2.83 -0.43 0.21
CA MET A 85 4.09 -0.45 0.91
C MET A 85 3.99 0.58 2.03
N ILE A 86 3.96 0.15 3.28
CA ILE A 86 3.84 1.02 4.45
C ILE A 86 5.21 1.24 5.05
N TYR A 87 5.55 2.50 5.32
CA TYR A 87 6.81 2.89 5.93
C TYR A 87 6.59 3.33 7.37
N PHE A 88 7.44 2.83 8.27
CA PHE A 88 7.40 3.13 9.68
C PHE A 88 8.66 3.85 10.14
N ASP A 89 8.53 4.69 11.16
CA ASP A 89 9.67 5.16 11.94
C ASP A 89 10.17 4.07 12.90
N LYS A 90 11.24 4.39 13.63
CA LYS A 90 11.81 3.51 14.66
C LYS A 90 10.82 3.12 15.77
N ASP A 91 9.80 3.94 16.01
CA ASP A 91 8.79 3.76 17.04
C ASP A 91 7.54 3.03 16.46
N MET A 92 7.66 2.49 15.24
CA MET A 92 6.60 1.80 14.51
C MET A 92 5.37 2.67 14.20
N LYS A 93 5.53 3.98 14.11
CA LYS A 93 4.49 4.89 13.59
C LYS A 93 4.59 4.99 12.08
N ILE A 94 3.44 4.98 11.41
CA ILE A 94 3.38 5.13 9.95
C ILE A 94 3.84 6.53 9.56
N ILE A 95 4.86 6.62 8.70
CA ILE A 95 5.40 7.87 8.14
C ILE A 95 4.71 8.17 6.80
N SER A 96 4.59 7.16 5.95
CA SER A 96 4.09 7.30 4.58
C SER A 96 3.72 5.93 4.02
N TYR A 97 3.16 5.94 2.81
CA TYR A 97 2.92 4.73 2.05
C TYR A 97 3.12 4.96 0.54
N ASP A 98 3.49 3.89 -0.15
CA ASP A 98 3.37 3.79 -1.60
C ASP A 98 2.24 2.84 -1.96
N ILE A 99 1.64 3.02 -3.13
CA ILE A 99 0.67 2.09 -3.69
C ILE A 99 1.30 1.36 -4.88
N SER A 100 1.22 0.04 -4.90
CA SER A 100 1.50 -0.80 -6.05
C SER A 100 0.19 -1.31 -6.63
N VAL A 101 -0.09 -0.94 -7.87
CA VAL A 101 -1.36 -1.20 -8.57
C VAL A 101 -1.09 -1.83 -9.93
N SER A 102 -1.91 -2.81 -10.31
CA SER A 102 -1.88 -3.33 -11.67
C SER A 102 -2.63 -2.40 -12.62
N SER A 103 -2.36 -2.56 -13.92
CA SER A 103 -3.18 -1.94 -14.96
C SER A 103 -4.67 -2.22 -14.81
N GLU A 104 -5.01 -3.46 -14.46
CA GLU A 104 -6.40 -3.87 -14.19
C GLU A 104 -7.01 -3.12 -13.01
N THR A 105 -6.24 -2.80 -11.97
CA THR A 105 -6.76 -2.03 -10.83
C THR A 105 -7.08 -0.59 -11.24
N PHE A 106 -6.19 0.02 -12.02
CA PHE A 106 -6.37 1.39 -12.52
C PHE A 106 -7.57 1.55 -13.45
N SER A 107 -7.97 0.51 -14.18
CA SER A 107 -9.18 0.59 -15.02
C SER A 107 -10.48 0.49 -14.21
N GLN A 108 -10.41 0.04 -12.96
CA GLN A 108 -11.58 -0.14 -12.09
C GLN A 108 -11.71 0.95 -11.01
N MET A 109 -10.69 1.79 -10.84
CA MET A 109 -10.61 2.78 -9.77
C MET A 109 -10.07 4.11 -10.29
N THR A 110 -10.68 5.20 -9.83
CA THR A 110 -10.12 6.53 -10.04
C THR A 110 -8.87 6.75 -9.19
N GLU A 111 -8.02 7.68 -9.60
CA GLU A 111 -6.87 8.09 -8.80
C GLU A 111 -7.28 8.57 -7.40
N ASN A 112 -8.36 9.34 -7.29
CA ASN A 112 -8.85 9.85 -6.00
C ASN A 112 -9.26 8.70 -5.07
N GLN A 113 -9.96 7.69 -5.59
CA GLN A 113 -10.33 6.51 -4.80
C GLN A 113 -9.10 5.73 -4.30
N LEU A 114 -8.05 5.60 -5.12
CA LEU A 114 -6.79 4.98 -4.68
C LEU A 114 -6.14 5.76 -3.53
N LYS A 115 -6.16 7.09 -3.62
CA LYS A 115 -5.66 7.99 -2.56
C LYS A 115 -6.47 7.86 -1.28
N GLU A 116 -7.79 7.97 -1.37
CA GLU A 116 -8.70 7.92 -0.23
C GLU A 116 -8.65 6.56 0.47
N MET A 117 -8.62 5.44 -0.28
CA MET A 117 -8.44 4.10 0.31
C MET A 117 -7.11 3.97 1.06
N GLY A 118 -6.01 4.44 0.46
CA GLY A 118 -4.69 4.38 1.09
C GLY A 118 -4.63 5.21 2.36
N THR A 119 -5.19 6.42 2.33
CA THR A 119 -5.28 7.33 3.48
C THR A 119 -6.12 6.70 4.58
N TYR A 120 -7.31 6.20 4.24
CA TYR A 120 -8.21 5.55 5.19
C TYR A 120 -7.56 4.32 5.83
N LEU A 121 -6.83 3.52 5.06
CA LEU A 121 -6.10 2.36 5.59
C LEU A 121 -5.07 2.77 6.65
N VAL A 122 -4.21 3.75 6.37
CA VAL A 122 -3.15 4.15 7.30
C VAL A 122 -3.66 4.92 8.51
N GLU A 123 -4.78 5.63 8.39
CA GLU A 123 -5.39 6.36 9.50
C GLU A 123 -6.21 5.45 10.43
N ASN A 124 -6.82 4.39 9.90
CA ASN A 124 -7.73 3.53 10.67
C ASN A 124 -7.13 2.16 11.05
N LEU A 125 -5.92 1.85 10.60
CA LEU A 125 -5.23 0.63 10.97
C LEU A 125 -3.92 0.94 11.70
N ASP A 126 -3.89 0.66 13.00
CA ASP A 126 -2.67 0.70 13.80
C ASP A 126 -1.75 -0.48 13.43
N LEU A 127 -1.07 -0.35 12.29
CA LEU A 127 -0.13 -1.34 11.79
C LEU A 127 1.08 -1.53 12.74
N GLY A 128 1.44 -0.51 13.53
CA GLY A 128 2.50 -0.61 14.54
C GLY A 128 2.20 -1.63 15.64
N SER A 129 0.92 -1.93 15.89
CA SER A 129 0.54 -3.01 16.80
C SER A 129 0.84 -4.40 16.23
N TYR A 130 0.83 -4.56 14.90
CA TYR A 130 0.99 -5.86 14.21
C TYR A 130 2.40 -6.13 13.70
N TYR A 131 3.23 -5.10 13.58
CA TYR A 131 4.60 -5.22 13.09
C TYR A 131 5.61 -4.74 14.13
N ARG A 132 6.85 -5.20 14.00
CA ARG A 132 8.01 -4.63 14.71
C ARG A 132 9.21 -4.60 13.78
N MET A 133 10.16 -3.74 14.10
CA MET A 133 11.48 -3.79 13.49
C MET A 133 12.20 -5.07 13.94
N ASP A 134 12.92 -5.72 13.02
CA ASP A 134 13.74 -6.88 13.34
C ASP A 134 14.82 -6.48 14.35
N SER A 135 14.95 -7.26 15.41
CA SER A 135 15.99 -7.09 16.42
C SER A 135 17.39 -7.02 15.84
N CYS A 136 17.67 -7.73 14.74
CA CYS A 136 18.99 -7.80 14.12
C CYS A 136 19.49 -6.45 13.58
N ASN A 137 18.59 -5.51 13.28
CA ASN A 137 18.93 -4.18 12.75
C ASN A 137 18.22 -3.03 13.46
N SER A 138 17.40 -3.30 14.47
CA SER A 138 16.65 -2.28 15.23
C SER A 138 17.52 -1.18 15.86
N ALA A 139 18.73 -1.51 16.29
CA ALA A 139 19.63 -0.54 16.94
C ALA A 139 20.22 0.51 15.98
N THR A 140 20.30 0.19 14.68
CA THR A 140 20.92 1.06 13.68
C THR A 140 19.92 1.65 12.70
N SER A 141 18.73 1.06 12.58
CA SER A 141 17.73 1.43 11.58
C SER A 141 16.93 2.66 11.97
N SER A 142 16.69 3.55 11.01
CA SER A 142 15.87 4.76 11.21
C SER A 142 14.40 4.55 10.83
N TRP A 143 14.15 3.62 9.91
CA TRP A 143 12.81 3.32 9.39
C TRP A 143 12.75 1.88 8.90
N ALA A 144 11.55 1.33 8.75
CA ALA A 144 11.31 0.02 8.15
C ALA A 144 10.12 0.07 7.18
N ALA A 145 10.00 -0.91 6.30
CA ALA A 145 8.85 -1.02 5.40
C ALA A 145 8.24 -2.42 5.43
N CYS A 146 6.92 -2.51 5.29
CA CYS A 146 6.22 -3.78 5.05
C CYS A 146 5.24 -3.66 3.88
N VAL A 147 4.93 -4.80 3.26
CA VAL A 147 3.90 -4.89 2.23
C VAL A 147 2.61 -5.36 2.87
N VAL A 148 1.54 -4.59 2.67
CA VAL A 148 0.21 -4.85 3.20
C VAL A 148 -0.78 -4.89 2.04
N GLY A 149 -1.69 -5.86 2.02
CA GLY A 149 -2.74 -5.92 1.01
C GLY A 149 -3.55 -7.21 1.09
N LEU A 150 -4.65 -7.26 0.35
CA LEU A 150 -5.54 -8.44 0.32
C LEU A 150 -5.01 -9.57 -0.57
N LYS A 151 -4.15 -9.20 -1.53
CA LYS A 151 -3.57 -10.07 -2.54
C LYS A 151 -2.06 -10.08 -2.37
N LEU A 152 -1.56 -10.54 -1.22
CA LEU A 152 -0.17 -11.00 -1.23
C LEU A 152 -0.11 -12.20 -2.18
N LEU A 153 0.92 -12.19 -3.03
CA LEU A 153 1.18 -13.24 -4.02
C LEU A 153 0.99 -14.58 -3.31
N SER A 154 0.00 -15.35 -3.75
CA SER A 154 -0.05 -16.76 -3.41
C SER A 154 1.30 -17.35 -3.80
N GLU A 155 1.95 -18.04 -2.86
CA GLU A 155 3.02 -18.98 -3.19
C GLU A 155 2.57 -19.95 -4.29
#